data_AF-A0A2E4CEV2-F1
#
_entry.id   AF-A0A2E4CEV2-F1
#
_cell.length_a   1.000
_cell.length_b   1.000
_cell.length_c   1.000
_cell.angle_alpha   90.00
_cell.angle_beta   90.00
_cell.angle_gamma   90.00
#
_symmetry.space_group_name_H-M   'P 1'
#
loop_
_entity.id
_entity.type
_entity.pdbx_description
1 polymer ?
#
loop_
_entity_poly.entity_id
_entity_poly.type
_entity_poly.pdbx_seq_one_letter_code
_entity_poly.pdbx_strand_id
1 'polypeptide(L)'
;MNVVPEDNDGNTPYTLTIAEKVPVDGFTSITVYNSKGYLEKNSLDAYSINNVTAQKNQDGTVTIHFGGDPSNSNYLPITPGWNYIVRMYQPKKELLEGSWKFPDSKAVK
;
A
#
# COMPACT_ATOMS: atom_id res chain seq x y z
N MET A 1 -1.26 9.54 -4.94
CA MET A 1 -1.63 8.63 -6.04
C MET A 1 -2.76 7.75 -5.57
N ASN A 2 -3.86 7.65 -6.32
CA ASN A 2 -4.96 6.73 -6.03
C ASN A 2 -4.86 5.54 -6.97
N VAL A 3 -5.01 4.32 -6.45
CA VAL A 3 -4.91 3.08 -7.22
C VAL A 3 -6.16 2.24 -6.98
N VAL A 4 -6.77 1.81 -8.07
CA VAL A 4 -7.88 0.85 -8.09
C VAL A 4 -7.34 -0.43 -8.73
N PRO A 5 -7.16 -1.51 -7.95
CA PRO A 5 -6.74 -2.81 -8.49
C PRO A 5 -7.75 -3.34 -9.51
N GLU A 6 -7.27 -4.11 -10.50
CA GLU A 6 -8.10 -4.68 -11.57
C GLU A 6 -9.18 -5.62 -11.01
N ASP A 7 -8.78 -6.55 -10.13
CA ASP A 7 -9.67 -7.49 -9.43
C ASP A 7 -9.92 -7.01 -7.99
N ASN A 8 -10.54 -5.85 -7.84
CA ASN A 8 -10.87 -5.30 -6.51
C ASN A 8 -12.11 -5.92 -5.86
N ASP A 9 -12.36 -7.20 -6.09
CA ASP A 9 -13.54 -7.95 -5.64
C ASP A 9 -13.62 -8.16 -4.10
N GLY A 10 -12.56 -7.82 -3.37
CA GLY A 10 -12.44 -7.99 -1.93
C GLY A 10 -11.96 -9.38 -1.49
N ASN A 11 -11.66 -10.27 -2.44
CA ASN A 11 -11.18 -11.63 -2.19
C ASN A 11 -9.80 -11.88 -2.81
N THR A 12 -9.53 -11.29 -3.97
CA THR A 12 -8.26 -11.45 -4.68
C THR A 12 -7.16 -10.74 -3.92
N PRO A 13 -6.16 -11.48 -3.39
CA PRO A 13 -5.07 -10.88 -2.63
C PRO A 13 -4.10 -10.12 -3.54
N TYR A 14 -3.58 -9.00 -3.03
CA TYR A 14 -2.54 -8.20 -3.70
C TYR A 14 -1.35 -7.97 -2.78
N THR A 15 -0.16 -7.82 -3.37
CA THR A 15 1.03 -7.34 -2.68
C THR A 15 1.57 -6.07 -3.32
N LEU A 16 2.15 -5.19 -2.50
CA LEU A 16 2.88 -4.00 -2.94
C LEU A 16 4.19 -3.93 -2.17
N THR A 17 5.30 -3.96 -2.89
CA THR A 17 6.64 -3.82 -2.30
C THR A 17 7.17 -2.42 -2.54
N ILE A 18 7.38 -1.67 -1.45
CA ILE A 18 7.97 -0.34 -1.45
C ILE A 18 9.48 -0.50 -1.36
N ALA A 19 10.20 0.17 -2.27
CA ALA A 19 11.66 0.23 -2.23
C ALA A 19 12.15 0.92 -0.94
N GLU A 20 13.33 0.53 -0.45
CA GLU A 20 13.96 1.18 0.72
C GLU A 20 14.11 2.70 0.51
N LYS A 21 14.43 3.12 -0.72
CA LYS A 21 14.70 4.51 -1.10
C LYS A 21 13.66 5.05 -2.07
N VAL A 22 12.46 5.33 -1.55
CA VAL A 22 11.50 6.22 -2.23
C VAL A 22 12.07 7.65 -2.18
N PRO A 23 12.08 8.42 -3.29
CA PRO A 23 12.68 9.76 -3.32
C PRO A 23 11.76 10.80 -2.65
N VAL A 24 11.61 10.68 -1.34
CA VAL A 24 10.92 11.60 -0.43
C VAL A 24 11.87 12.01 0.69
N ASP A 25 11.74 13.22 1.22
CA ASP A 25 12.46 13.65 2.44
C ASP A 25 11.67 13.35 3.73
N GLY A 26 10.36 13.11 3.59
CA GLY A 26 9.52 12.63 4.69
C GLY A 26 9.39 11.11 4.68
N PHE A 27 8.18 10.63 4.41
CA PHE A 27 7.85 9.21 4.41
C PHE A 27 6.78 8.90 3.35
N THR A 28 6.45 7.63 3.20
CA THR A 28 5.35 7.16 2.36
C THR A 28 4.33 6.41 3.20
N SER A 29 3.05 6.68 2.98
CA SER A 29 1.94 5.92 3.59
C SER A 29 1.00 5.36 2.53
N ILE A 30 0.52 4.15 2.76
CA ILE A 30 -0.51 3.46 1.98
C ILE A 30 -1.73 3.34 2.88
N THR A 31 -2.90 3.77 2.39
CA THR A 31 -4.17 3.67 3.12
C THR A 31 -5.22 3.02 2.23
N VAL A 32 -5.93 2.02 2.75
CA VAL A 32 -7.03 1.33 2.05
C VAL A 32 -8.37 2.00 2.35
N TYR A 33 -9.22 2.10 1.33
CA TYR A 33 -10.58 2.61 1.43
C TYR A 33 -11.55 1.63 0.77
N ASN A 34 -12.78 1.60 1.29
CA ASN A 34 -13.88 0.88 0.66
C ASN A 34 -14.36 1.57 -0.62
N SER A 35 -15.33 0.96 -1.31
CA SER A 35 -15.93 1.48 -2.54
C SER A 35 -16.61 2.84 -2.42
N LYS A 36 -16.87 3.31 -1.19
CA LYS A 36 -17.44 4.63 -0.88
C LYS A 36 -16.38 5.66 -0.51
N GLY A 37 -15.10 5.28 -0.48
CA GLY A 37 -13.99 6.15 -0.10
C GLY A 37 -13.79 6.34 1.41
N TYR A 38 -14.35 5.46 2.24
CA TYR A 38 -14.18 5.49 3.70
C TYR A 38 -13.20 4.42 4.18
N LEU A 39 -12.63 4.64 5.37
CA LEU A 39 -11.93 3.58 6.11
C LEU A 39 -12.96 2.59 6.63
N GLU A 40 -12.93 1.36 6.12
CA GLU A 40 -13.85 0.31 6.59
C GLU A 40 -13.38 -0.21 7.94
N LYS A 41 -14.23 -0.07 8.96
CA LYS A 41 -13.96 -0.64 10.29
C LYS A 41 -13.71 -2.15 10.16
N ASN A 42 -12.62 -2.61 10.75
CA ASN A 42 -12.25 -4.02 10.76
C ASN A 42 -11.75 -4.43 12.15
N SER A 43 -11.70 -5.74 12.40
CA SER A 43 -11.32 -6.29 13.72
C SER A 43 -9.86 -6.09 14.09
N LEU A 44 -9.01 -5.70 13.14
CA LEU A 44 -7.58 -5.48 13.36
C LEU A 44 -7.23 -4.01 13.64
N ASP A 45 -8.22 -3.10 13.51
CA ASP A 45 -8.01 -1.65 13.53
C ASP A 45 -6.90 -1.20 12.56
N ALA A 46 -6.75 -1.93 11.44
CA ALA A 46 -5.68 -1.76 10.47
C ALA A 46 -6.23 -1.11 9.20
N TYR A 47 -5.72 0.08 8.86
CA TYR A 47 -6.19 0.86 7.69
C TYR A 47 -5.06 1.39 6.83
N SER A 48 -3.86 1.54 7.41
CA SER A 48 -2.72 2.10 6.72
C SER A 48 -1.40 1.52 7.19
N ILE A 49 -0.44 1.46 6.28
CA ILE A 49 0.96 1.13 6.56
C ILE A 49 1.84 2.29 6.07
N ASN A 50 2.90 2.62 6.81
CA ASN A 50 3.92 3.57 6.38
C ASN A 50 5.31 2.93 6.44
N ASN A 51 6.24 3.40 5.61
CA ASN A 51 7.57 2.79 5.49
C ASN A 51 8.49 3.01 6.70
N VAL A 52 8.10 3.84 7.68
CA VAL A 52 8.88 4.12 8.89
C VAL A 52 8.59 3.08 9.97
N THR A 53 7.32 2.71 10.17
CA THR A 53 6.89 1.78 11.23
C THR A 53 6.58 0.38 10.72
N ALA A 54 6.52 0.17 9.40
CA ALA A 54 6.31 -1.14 8.81
C ALA A 54 7.42 -2.12 9.19
N GLN A 55 7.07 -3.40 9.23
CA GLN A 55 8.05 -4.46 9.31
C GLN A 55 8.81 -4.54 7.98
N LYS A 56 10.13 -4.38 8.04
CA LYS A 56 11.01 -4.41 6.88
C LYS A 56 11.45 -5.83 6.53
N ASN A 57 11.61 -6.07 5.24
CA ASN A 57 12.27 -7.25 4.71
C ASN A 57 13.78 -7.19 4.98
N GLN A 58 14.48 -8.32 4.78
CA GLN A 58 15.94 -8.40 4.98
C GLN A 58 16.74 -7.46 4.08
N ASP A 59 16.20 -7.13 2.90
CA ASP A 59 16.79 -6.20 1.94
C ASP A 59 16.40 -4.72 2.18
N GLY A 60 15.72 -4.43 3.29
CA GLY A 60 15.27 -3.09 3.66
C GLY A 60 13.99 -2.61 2.97
N THR A 61 13.43 -3.38 2.03
CA THR A 61 12.14 -3.08 1.41
C THR A 61 10.97 -3.35 2.38
N VAL A 62 9.77 -2.88 2.04
CA VAL A 62 8.54 -3.15 2.80
C VAL A 62 7.51 -3.77 1.87
N THR A 63 7.08 -5.00 2.16
CA THR A 63 5.95 -5.62 1.46
C THR A 63 4.67 -5.42 2.25
N ILE A 64 3.64 -4.87 1.61
CA ILE A 64 2.28 -4.74 2.12
C ILE A 64 1.44 -5.86 1.53
N HIS A 65 0.63 -6.49 2.36
CA HIS A 65 -0.30 -7.55 1.96
C HIS A 65 -1.73 -7.01 2.05
N PHE A 66 -2.42 -6.95 0.92
CA PHE A 66 -3.82 -6.57 0.84
C PHE A 66 -4.68 -7.83 0.71
N GLY A 67 -5.52 -8.12 1.71
CA GLY A 67 -6.27 -9.37 1.74
C GLY A 67 -5.37 -10.62 1.77
N GLY A 68 -5.98 -11.79 1.60
CA GLY A 68 -5.30 -13.07 1.76
C GLY A 68 -5.09 -13.44 3.23
N ASP A 69 -3.94 -14.05 3.55
CA ASP A 69 -3.63 -14.54 4.89
C ASP A 69 -3.34 -13.38 5.89
N PRO A 70 -4.18 -13.21 6.94
CA PRO A 70 -4.05 -12.14 7.93
C PRO A 70 -2.87 -12.31 8.89
N SER A 71 -2.18 -13.46 8.88
CA SER A 71 -0.95 -13.66 9.66
C SER A 71 0.28 -13.00 9.05
N ASN A 72 0.19 -12.54 7.80
CA ASN A 72 1.28 -11.83 7.15
C ASN A 72 1.58 -10.48 7.83
N SER A 73 2.86 -10.10 7.85
CA SER A 73 3.28 -8.76 8.27
C SER A 73 2.69 -7.69 7.35
N ASN A 74 2.46 -6.47 7.88
CA ASN A 74 1.95 -5.34 7.11
C ASN A 74 0.64 -5.66 6.36
N TYR A 75 -0.22 -6.47 6.97
CA TYR A 75 -1.51 -6.85 6.40
C TYR A 75 -2.54 -5.72 6.51
N LEU A 76 -3.28 -5.51 5.43
CA LEU A 76 -4.42 -4.61 5.36
C LEU A 76 -5.65 -5.40 4.84
N PRO A 77 -6.74 -5.46 5.61
CA PRO A 77 -8.00 -6.00 5.12
C PRO A 77 -8.50 -5.23 3.90
N ILE A 78 -9.16 -5.93 2.98
CA ILE A 78 -9.79 -5.36 1.79
C ILE A 78 -11.28 -5.69 1.75
N THR A 79 -12.03 -4.92 0.96
CA THR A 79 -13.48 -5.05 0.79
C THR A 79 -13.85 -5.03 -0.69
N PRO A 80 -15.02 -5.52 -1.09
CA PRO A 80 -15.48 -5.37 -2.47
C PRO A 80 -15.46 -3.90 -2.94
N GLY A 81 -14.87 -3.67 -4.11
CA GLY A 81 -14.69 -2.35 -4.72
C GLY A 81 -13.63 -1.48 -4.04
N TRP A 82 -12.68 -2.07 -3.31
CA TRP A 82 -11.65 -1.30 -2.61
C TRP A 82 -10.71 -0.53 -3.54
N ASN A 83 -10.05 0.46 -2.97
CA ASN A 83 -8.95 1.20 -3.56
C ASN A 83 -7.92 1.54 -2.46
N TYR A 84 -6.74 2.00 -2.86
CA TYR A 84 -5.76 2.52 -1.92
C TYR A 84 -5.09 3.80 -2.41
N ILE A 85 -4.71 4.64 -1.46
CA ILE A 85 -3.99 5.88 -1.73
C ILE A 85 -2.57 5.77 -1.20
N VAL A 86 -1.61 6.00 -2.10
CA VAL A 86 -0.21 6.25 -1.76
C VAL A 86 -0.03 7.76 -1.55
N ARG A 87 0.45 8.14 -0.37
CA ARG A 87 0.87 9.51 -0.05
C ARG A 87 2.38 9.52 0.14
N MET A 88 3.05 10.43 -0.56
CA MET A 88 4.49 10.65 -0.53
C MET A 88 4.71 12.04 0.05
N TYR A 89 5.26 12.11 1.26
CA TYR A 89 5.40 13.35 2.01
C TYR A 89 6.76 13.98 1.71
N GLN A 90 6.76 15.23 1.26
CA GLN A 90 7.95 15.94 0.76
C GLN A 90 8.62 15.18 -0.42
N PRO A 91 7.94 15.04 -1.57
CA PRO A 91 8.51 14.35 -2.73
C PRO A 91 9.66 15.16 -3.34
N LYS A 92 10.72 14.47 -3.75
CA LYS A 92 11.85 15.04 -4.49
C LYS A 92 11.52 15.16 -5.98
N LYS A 93 12.39 15.86 -6.71
CA LYS A 93 12.20 16.17 -8.14
C LYS A 93 12.00 14.93 -9.00
N GLU A 94 12.64 13.81 -8.65
CA GLU A 94 12.57 12.55 -9.41
C GLU A 94 11.13 12.02 -9.51
N LEU A 95 10.32 12.24 -8.47
CA LEU A 95 8.89 11.91 -8.48
C LEU A 95 8.07 12.91 -9.29
N LEU A 96 8.42 14.20 -9.22
CA LEU A 96 7.68 15.28 -9.88
C LEU A 96 7.92 15.30 -11.39
N GLU A 97 9.14 14.97 -11.80
CA GLU A 97 9.59 14.90 -13.20
C GLU A 97 9.34 13.51 -13.81
N GLY A 98 8.97 12.51 -12.99
CA GLY A 98 8.62 11.16 -13.43
C GLY A 98 9.80 10.27 -13.82
N SER A 99 11.03 10.68 -13.50
CA SER A 99 12.23 9.85 -13.68
C SER A 99 12.28 8.68 -12.70
N TRP A 100 11.54 8.76 -11.59
CA TRP A 100 11.24 7.65 -10.69
C TRP A 100 9.74 7.39 -10.63
N LYS A 101 9.34 6.12 -10.65
CA LYS A 101 7.94 5.69 -10.57
C LYS A 101 7.70 4.84 -9.35
N PHE A 102 6.56 5.09 -8.70
CA PHE A 102 6.10 4.25 -7.60
C PHE A 102 5.70 2.88 -8.14
N PRO A 103 6.07 1.77 -7.46
CA PRO A 103 5.75 0.43 -7.92
C PRO A 103 4.24 0.17 -7.90
N ASP A 104 3.77 -0.64 -8.84
CA ASP A 104 2.39 -1.11 -8.88
C ASP A 104 2.18 -2.30 -7.93
N SER A 105 0.98 -2.40 -7.37
CA SER A 105 0.54 -3.62 -6.66
C SER A 105 0.35 -4.76 -7.65
N LYS A 106 0.60 -6.00 -7.21
CA LYS A 106 0.45 -7.21 -8.02
C LYS A 106 -0.50 -8.19 -7.35
N ALA A 107 -1.40 -8.80 -8.13
CA ALA A 107 -2.21 -9.90 -7.64
C ALA A 107 -1.30 -11.07 -7.22
N VAL A 108 -1.59 -11.70 -6.09
CA VAL A 108 -0.91 -12.92 -5.64
C VAL A 108 -1.57 -14.09 -6.37
N LYS A 109 -0.77 -14.89 -7.08
CA LYS A 109 -1.21 -16.09 -7.79
C LYS A 109 -1.24 -17.31 -6.87
#